data_AF-A0A535ZY49-F1
#
_entry.id   AF-A0A535ZY49-F1
#
_cell.length_a   1.000
_cell.length_b   1.000
_cell.length_c   1.000
_cell.angle_alpha   90.00
_cell.angle_beta   90.00
_cell.angle_gamma   90.00
#
_symmetry.space_group_name_H-M   'P 1'
#
loop_
_entity.id
_entity.type
_entity.pdbx_description
1 polymer ?
#
loop_
_entity_poly.entity_id
_entity_poly.type
_entity_poly.pdbx_seq_one_letter_code
_entity_poly.pdbx_strand_id
1 'polypeptide(L)'
;MTELLFFLLGATAASLFVLITGWLTAKMGASEPARGSWAFFGLGGVLLVLGLVQRSPAMLGAGAGVLAATSTLVWWSTRRGEHRDQQAKSFANELGLSYEQEPSSPRLRLLASTLTGAGDSNKVRRVLSGLWRGVHVSVFDFYYEVTPVDGPTMQRNFTGALIASSRENEPITIT
;
A
#
# COMPACT_ATOMS: atom_id res chain seq x y z
N MET A 1 -34.45 -23.09 -5.59
CA MET A 1 -33.61 -23.16 -4.35
C MET A 1 -32.17 -23.57 -4.66
N THR A 2 -31.95 -24.55 -5.53
CA THR A 2 -30.62 -25.00 -5.99
C THR A 2 -29.79 -23.92 -6.71
N GLU A 3 -30.39 -23.11 -7.58
CA GLU A 3 -29.66 -22.03 -8.29
C GLU A 3 -29.13 -20.95 -7.35
N LEU A 4 -29.92 -20.56 -6.36
CA LEU A 4 -29.51 -19.61 -5.31
C LEU A 4 -28.35 -20.18 -4.48
N LEU A 5 -28.40 -21.47 -4.13
CA LEU A 5 -27.31 -22.15 -3.44
C LEU A 5 -26.01 -22.13 -4.26
N PHE A 6 -26.08 -22.45 -5.56
CA PHE A 6 -24.90 -22.41 -6.43
C PHE A 6 -24.33 -21.01 -6.59
N PHE A 7 -25.20 -20.00 -6.70
CA PHE A 7 -24.79 -18.60 -6.71
C PHE A 7 -24.06 -18.22 -5.42
N LEU A 8 -24.64 -18.51 -4.25
CA LEU A 8 -24.04 -18.17 -2.96
C LEU A 8 -22.71 -18.90 -2.75
N LEU A 9 -22.63 -20.17 -3.16
CA LEU A 9 -21.41 -20.98 -3.02
C LEU A 9 -20.28 -20.43 -3.91
N GLY A 10 -20.62 -20.06 -5.15
CA GLY A 10 -19.70 -19.37 -6.07
C GLY A 10 -19.22 -18.02 -5.51
N ALA A 11 -20.15 -17.19 -5.01
CA ALA A 11 -19.83 -15.89 -4.43
C ALA A 11 -18.91 -16.03 -3.21
N THR A 12 -19.24 -16.92 -2.28
CA THR A 12 -18.48 -17.12 -1.05
C THR A 12 -17.08 -17.64 -1.33
N ALA A 13 -16.95 -18.67 -2.17
CA ALA A 13 -15.65 -19.25 -2.52
C ALA A 13 -14.74 -18.22 -3.20
N ALA A 14 -15.28 -17.46 -4.16
CA ALA A 14 -14.50 -16.48 -4.91
C ALA A 14 -14.15 -15.25 -4.04
N SER A 15 -15.06 -14.79 -3.18
CA SER A 15 -14.77 -13.72 -2.20
C SER A 15 -13.66 -14.14 -1.23
N LEU A 16 -13.72 -15.35 -0.68
CA LEU A 16 -12.69 -15.85 0.23
C LEU A 16 -11.33 -15.93 -0.44
N PHE A 17 -11.27 -16.42 -1.68
CA PHE A 17 -10.03 -16.46 -2.45
C PHE A 17 -9.40 -15.07 -2.60
N VAL A 18 -10.21 -14.07 -2.99
CA VAL A 18 -9.75 -12.68 -3.15
C VAL A 18 -9.26 -12.10 -1.82
N LEU A 19 -10.03 -12.29 -0.73
CA LEU A 19 -9.68 -11.78 0.59
C LEU A 19 -8.39 -12.41 1.14
N ILE A 20 -8.22 -13.73 1.00
CA ILE A 20 -7.00 -14.44 1.44
C ILE A 20 -5.80 -13.96 0.64
N THR A 21 -5.93 -13.84 -0.68
CA THR A 21 -4.85 -13.37 -1.55
C THR A 21 -4.48 -11.92 -1.22
N GLY A 22 -5.47 -11.05 -1.03
CA GLY A 22 -5.28 -9.66 -0.61
C GLY A 22 -4.61 -9.54 0.77
N TRP A 23 -4.94 -10.43 1.70
CA TRP A 23 -4.33 -10.45 3.04
C TRP A 23 -2.88 -10.93 3.01
N LEU A 24 -2.57 -12.00 2.26
CA LEU A 24 -1.21 -12.51 2.12
C LEU A 24 -0.30 -11.50 1.41
N THR A 25 -0.77 -10.88 0.34
CA THR A 25 -0.01 -9.84 -0.38
C THR A 25 0.23 -8.61 0.50
N ALA A 26 -0.75 -8.20 1.31
CA ALA A 26 -0.56 -7.13 2.28
C ALA A 26 0.47 -7.48 3.38
N LYS A 27 0.57 -8.75 3.79
CA LYS A 27 1.59 -9.22 4.74
C LYS A 27 3.00 -9.22 4.14
N MET A 28 3.13 -9.46 2.83
CA MET A 28 4.41 -9.45 2.12
C MET A 28 4.93 -8.05 1.76
N GLY A 29 4.27 -6.99 2.24
CA GLY A 29 4.71 -5.61 2.02
C GLY A 29 4.31 -5.02 0.66
N ALA A 30 3.43 -5.67 -0.11
CA ALA A 30 2.87 -5.07 -1.32
C ALA A 30 1.97 -3.89 -0.93
N SER A 31 2.32 -2.68 -1.33
CA SER A 31 1.64 -1.46 -0.88
C SER A 31 1.06 -0.63 -2.02
N GLU A 32 0.23 -1.26 -2.85
CA GLU A 32 -0.88 -0.62 -3.56
C GLU A 32 -1.81 -1.74 -4.05
N PRO A 33 -2.71 -2.26 -3.19
CA PRO A 33 -3.71 -3.24 -3.63
C PRO A 33 -4.58 -2.69 -4.77
N ALA A 34 -4.57 -1.37 -5.01
CA ALA A 34 -5.13 -0.73 -6.19
C ALA A 34 -4.57 -1.29 -7.52
N ARG A 35 -3.27 -1.58 -7.65
CA ARG A 35 -2.70 -2.17 -8.88
C ARG A 35 -3.13 -3.61 -9.08
N GLY A 36 -3.07 -4.44 -8.03
CA GLY A 36 -3.56 -5.82 -8.06
C GLY A 36 -5.09 -5.91 -8.20
N SER A 37 -5.82 -4.89 -7.75
CA SER A 37 -7.29 -4.87 -7.79
C SER A 37 -7.85 -4.84 -9.20
N TRP A 38 -7.14 -4.25 -10.18
CA TRP A 38 -7.59 -4.25 -11.58
C TRP A 38 -7.66 -5.66 -12.16
N ALA A 39 -6.72 -6.53 -11.80
CA ALA A 39 -6.75 -7.93 -12.21
C ALA A 39 -7.97 -8.66 -11.60
N PHE A 40 -8.28 -8.40 -10.33
CA PHE A 40 -9.47 -8.98 -9.70
C PHE A 40 -10.79 -8.37 -10.22
N PHE A 41 -10.86 -7.07 -10.48
CA PHE A 41 -12.01 -6.44 -11.14
C PHE A 41 -12.23 -7.02 -12.54
N GLY A 42 -11.15 -7.20 -13.32
CA GLY A 42 -11.19 -7.85 -14.62
C GLY A 42 -11.68 -9.30 -14.53
N LEU A 43 -11.14 -10.08 -13.59
CA LEU A 43 -11.58 -11.46 -13.33
C LEU A 43 -13.07 -11.53 -12.95
N GLY A 44 -13.52 -10.64 -12.05
CA GLY A 44 -14.92 -10.53 -11.67
C GLY A 44 -15.81 -10.22 -12.86
N GLY A 45 -15.40 -9.27 -13.72
CA GLY A 45 -16.10 -8.94 -14.96
C GLY A 45 -16.19 -10.11 -15.93
N VAL A 46 -15.09 -10.84 -16.16
CA VAL A 46 -15.07 -12.03 -17.03
C VAL A 46 -15.99 -13.13 -16.49
N LEU A 47 -15.97 -13.39 -15.19
CA LEU A 47 -16.84 -14.39 -14.56
C LEU A 47 -18.33 -14.01 -14.68
N LEU A 48 -18.67 -12.73 -14.60
CA LEU A 48 -20.04 -12.26 -14.83
C LEU A 48 -20.47 -12.47 -16.29
N VAL A 49 -19.62 -12.12 -17.25
CA VAL A 49 -19.94 -12.30 -18.68
C VAL A 49 -20.08 -13.79 -19.02
N LEU A 50 -19.16 -14.63 -18.57
CA LEU A 50 -19.26 -16.09 -18.79
C LEU A 50 -20.46 -16.69 -18.07
N GLY A 51 -20.75 -16.24 -16.85
CA GLY A 51 -21.93 -16.67 -16.11
C GLY A 51 -23.25 -16.31 -16.81
N LEU A 52 -23.31 -15.13 -17.46
CA LEU A 52 -24.45 -14.72 -18.28
C LEU A 52 -24.58 -15.58 -19.54
N VAL A 53 -23.48 -15.77 -20.27
CA VAL A 53 -23.46 -16.56 -21.52
C VAL A 53 -23.81 -18.02 -21.27
N GLN A 54 -23.25 -18.62 -20.21
CA GLN A 54 -23.45 -20.03 -19.86
C GLN A 54 -24.68 -20.26 -18.98
N ARG A 55 -25.40 -19.20 -18.59
CA ARG A 55 -26.49 -19.24 -17.60
C ARG A 55 -26.10 -20.01 -16.33
N SER A 56 -24.86 -19.82 -15.90
CA SER A 56 -24.29 -20.51 -14.74
C SER A 56 -24.42 -19.64 -13.49
N PRO A 57 -25.36 -19.95 -12.57
CA PRO A 57 -25.55 -19.15 -11.36
C PRO A 57 -24.30 -19.13 -10.48
N ALA A 58 -23.49 -20.21 -10.47
CA ALA A 58 -22.23 -20.26 -9.73
C ALA A 58 -21.19 -19.25 -10.25
N MET A 59 -21.07 -19.08 -11.56
CA MET A 59 -20.13 -18.11 -12.16
C MET A 59 -20.59 -16.67 -11.93
N LEU A 60 -21.91 -16.41 -12.01
CA LEU A 60 -22.48 -15.12 -11.66
C LEU A 60 -22.21 -14.77 -10.19
N GLY A 61 -22.40 -15.74 -9.31
CA GLY A 61 -22.06 -15.63 -7.90
C GLY A 61 -20.59 -15.31 -7.70
N ALA A 62 -19.70 -16.10 -8.32
CA ALA A 62 -18.26 -15.90 -8.23
C ALA A 62 -17.83 -14.51 -8.71
N GLY A 63 -18.38 -14.03 -9.83
CA GLY A 63 -18.12 -12.68 -10.34
C GLY A 63 -18.55 -11.59 -9.36
N ALA A 64 -19.78 -11.68 -8.83
CA ALA A 64 -20.28 -10.74 -7.83
C ALA A 64 -19.44 -10.77 -6.53
N GLY A 65 -19.06 -11.96 -6.07
CA GLY A 65 -18.23 -12.15 -4.89
C GLY A 65 -16.83 -11.58 -5.04
N VAL A 66 -16.22 -11.73 -6.22
CA VAL A 66 -14.90 -11.15 -6.54
C VAL A 66 -14.98 -9.62 -6.51
N LEU A 67 -15.99 -9.02 -7.14
CA LEU A 67 -16.14 -7.56 -7.16
C LEU A 67 -16.33 -7.01 -5.74
N ALA A 68 -17.23 -7.61 -4.94
CA ALA A 68 -17.48 -7.19 -3.58
C ALA A 68 -16.23 -7.31 -2.67
N ALA A 69 -15.51 -8.43 -2.78
CA ALA A 69 -14.27 -8.65 -2.04
C ALA A 69 -13.16 -7.66 -2.47
N THR A 70 -13.06 -7.38 -3.76
CA THR A 70 -12.08 -6.42 -4.29
C THR A 70 -12.36 -5.00 -3.80
N SER A 71 -13.63 -4.56 -3.86
CA SER A 71 -14.03 -3.24 -3.34
C SER A 71 -13.76 -3.08 -1.84
N THR A 72 -14.06 -4.11 -1.04
CA THR A 72 -13.79 -4.08 0.41
C THR A 72 -12.30 -4.06 0.71
N LEU A 73 -11.47 -4.81 -0.04
CA LEU A 73 -10.00 -4.73 0.07
C LEU A 73 -9.48 -3.33 -0.28
N VAL A 74 -9.96 -2.74 -1.37
CA VAL A 74 -9.59 -1.38 -1.78
C VAL A 74 -9.93 -0.40 -0.66
N TRP A 75 -11.16 -0.42 -0.15
CA TRP A 75 -11.60 0.44 0.94
C TRP A 75 -10.77 0.26 2.23
N TRP A 76 -10.52 -0.98 2.64
CA TRP A 76 -9.70 -1.27 3.80
C TRP A 76 -8.26 -0.76 3.63
N SER A 77 -7.72 -0.84 2.42
CA SER A 77 -6.38 -0.35 2.12
C SER A 77 -6.26 1.18 2.23
N THR A 78 -7.25 1.91 1.71
CA THR A 78 -7.31 3.37 1.84
C THR A 78 -7.42 3.76 3.31
N ARG A 79 -8.31 3.10 4.06
CA ARG A 79 -8.49 3.36 5.49
C ARG A 79 -7.22 3.11 6.32
N ARG A 80 -6.45 2.07 6.00
CA ARG A 80 -5.13 1.85 6.63
C ARG A 80 -4.13 2.98 6.33
N GLY A 81 -4.16 3.50 5.11
CA GLY A 81 -3.34 4.67 4.73
C GLY A 81 -3.70 5.90 5.55
N GLU A 82 -5.00 6.21 5.65
CA GLU A 82 -5.50 7.35 6.43
C GLU A 82 -5.13 7.26 7.91
N HIS A 83 -5.26 6.08 8.52
CA HIS A 83 -4.86 5.89 9.92
C HIS A 83 -3.36 6.14 10.14
N ARG A 84 -2.51 5.71 9.20
CA ARG A 84 -1.06 5.98 9.27
C ARG A 84 -0.75 7.46 9.08
N ASP A 85 -1.45 8.14 8.18
CA ASP A 85 -1.30 9.58 7.97
C ASP A 85 -1.75 10.35 9.22
N GLN A 86 -2.83 9.94 9.88
CA GLN A 86 -3.29 10.52 11.15
C GLN A 86 -2.29 10.30 12.29
N GLN A 87 -1.72 9.10 12.42
CA GLN A 87 -0.68 8.81 13.41
C GLN A 87 0.57 9.66 13.17
N ALA A 88 1.03 9.77 11.92
CA ALA A 88 2.17 10.60 11.55
C ALA A 88 1.91 12.10 11.87
N LYS A 89 0.70 12.59 11.61
CA LYS A 89 0.29 13.95 12.00
C LYS A 89 0.28 14.15 13.52
N SER A 90 -0.26 13.20 14.29
CA SER A 90 -0.27 13.26 15.76
C SER A 90 1.16 13.32 16.29
N PHE A 91 2.03 12.45 15.80
CA PHE A 91 3.43 12.39 16.21
C PHE A 91 4.20 13.65 15.83
N ALA A 92 3.94 14.20 14.63
CA ALA A 92 4.50 15.48 14.23
C ALA A 92 4.10 16.61 15.19
N ASN A 93 2.81 16.69 15.54
CA ASN A 93 2.31 17.69 16.48
C ASN A 93 2.93 17.53 17.89
N GLU A 94 3.03 16.30 18.40
CA GLU A 94 3.66 16.01 19.70
C GLU A 94 5.14 16.43 19.75
N LEU A 95 5.85 16.28 18.63
CA LEU A 95 7.27 16.64 18.53
C LEU A 95 7.53 18.08 18.09
N GLY A 96 6.49 18.85 17.78
CA GLY A 96 6.62 20.20 17.22
C GLY A 96 7.23 20.22 15.80
N LEU A 97 7.06 19.14 15.05
CA LEU A 97 7.54 18.97 13.68
C LEU A 97 6.44 19.33 12.67
N SER A 98 6.83 19.81 11.49
CA SER A 98 5.92 19.95 10.36
C SER A 98 5.65 18.59 9.72
N TYR A 99 4.41 18.39 9.24
CA TYR A 99 4.01 17.20 8.51
C TYR A 99 3.67 17.55 7.06
N GLU A 100 4.25 16.81 6.11
CA GLU A 100 3.91 16.85 4.69
C GLU A 100 3.57 15.45 4.20
N GLN A 101 2.43 15.29 3.51
CA GLN A 101 2.01 13.98 2.99
C GLN A 101 2.92 13.51 1.84
N GLU A 102 3.34 14.43 0.98
CA GLU A 102 4.38 14.24 -0.03
C GLU A 102 5.36 15.42 0.07
N PRO A 103 6.68 15.18 -0.01
CA PRO A 103 7.63 16.27 0.08
C PRO A 103 7.52 17.19 -1.13
N SER A 104 7.44 18.48 -0.83
CA SER A 104 7.58 19.55 -1.83
C SER A 104 8.98 19.58 -2.47
N SER A 105 10.01 19.12 -1.74
CA SER A 105 11.41 19.12 -2.21
C SER A 105 11.83 17.83 -2.92
N PRO A 106 12.41 17.91 -4.14
CA PRO A 106 12.97 16.75 -4.84
C PRO A 106 14.22 16.17 -4.15
N ARG A 107 14.85 16.91 -3.22
CA ARG A 107 16.09 16.49 -2.56
C ARG A 107 15.92 15.23 -1.71
N LEU A 108 14.81 15.11 -0.98
CA LEU A 108 14.50 13.91 -0.19
C LEU A 108 14.28 12.70 -1.09
N ARG A 109 13.62 12.90 -2.23
CA ARG A 109 13.41 11.85 -3.23
C ARG A 109 14.73 11.37 -3.83
N LEU A 110 15.62 12.29 -4.18
CA LEU A 110 16.96 11.98 -4.69
C LEU A 110 17.80 11.22 -3.65
N LEU A 111 17.89 11.73 -2.42
CA LEU A 111 18.70 11.09 -1.37
C LEU A 111 18.22 9.67 -1.07
N ALA A 112 16.90 9.49 -0.93
CA ALA A 112 16.33 8.17 -0.67
C ALA A 112 16.55 7.21 -1.87
N SER A 113 16.45 7.71 -3.11
CA SER A 113 16.77 6.91 -4.31
C SER A 113 18.23 6.47 -4.38
N THR A 114 19.16 7.31 -3.92
CA THR A 114 20.59 6.96 -3.84
C THR A 114 20.85 5.89 -2.77
N LEU A 115 20.15 5.97 -1.62
CA LEU A 115 20.32 5.01 -0.52
C LEU A 115 19.81 3.60 -0.86
N THR A 116 18.80 3.47 -1.71
CA THR A 116 18.26 2.15 -2.10
C THR A 116 18.84 1.55 -3.36
N GLY A 117 19.70 2.27 -4.08
CA GLY A 117 20.50 1.67 -5.15
C GLY A 117 19.72 1.18 -6.38
N ALA A 118 18.64 1.87 -6.75
CA ALA A 118 17.77 1.61 -7.92
C ALA A 118 16.45 0.86 -7.62
N GLY A 119 15.38 1.53 -8.02
CA GLY A 119 14.01 1.05 -8.11
C GLY A 119 13.25 2.00 -9.01
N ASP A 120 12.28 1.49 -9.75
CA ASP A 120 11.39 2.30 -10.56
C ASP A 120 10.28 2.91 -9.67
N SER A 121 9.70 4.03 -10.10
CA SER A 121 8.57 4.68 -9.42
C SER A 121 8.79 5.04 -7.93
N ASN A 122 9.94 5.64 -7.62
CA ASN A 122 10.29 6.09 -6.27
C ASN A 122 9.33 7.18 -5.74
N LYS A 123 8.75 6.94 -4.55
CA LYS A 123 7.89 7.90 -3.84
C LYS A 123 8.31 8.04 -2.39
N VAL A 124 8.47 9.28 -1.95
CA VAL A 124 8.60 9.64 -0.53
C VAL A 124 7.23 10.12 -0.05
N ARG A 125 6.77 9.67 1.11
CA ARG A 125 5.52 10.14 1.74
C ARG A 125 5.70 10.30 3.24
N ARG A 126 4.72 10.94 3.88
CA ARG A 126 4.62 11.09 5.35
C ARG A 126 5.93 11.64 5.93
N VAL A 127 6.33 12.81 5.44
CA VAL A 127 7.54 13.50 5.85
C VAL A 127 7.23 14.31 7.10
N LEU A 128 7.97 14.05 8.17
CA LEU A 128 8.00 14.86 9.38
C LEU A 128 9.33 15.61 9.37
N SER A 129 9.31 16.93 9.41
CA SER A 129 10.54 17.73 9.36
C SER A 129 10.51 18.88 10.36
N GLY A 130 11.67 19.24 10.90
CA GLY A 130 11.75 20.37 11.82
C GLY A 130 12.94 20.26 12.73
N LEU A 131 12.87 21.02 13.82
CA LEU A 131 13.94 21.13 14.80
C LEU A 131 13.51 20.37 16.06
N TRP A 132 14.19 19.26 16.35
CA TRP A 132 13.94 18.45 17.53
C TRP A 132 15.15 18.46 18.43
N ARG A 133 14.98 18.92 19.68
CA ARG A 133 16.07 19.02 20.67
C ARG A 133 17.33 19.75 20.16
N GLY A 134 17.14 20.80 19.36
CA GLY A 134 18.26 21.58 18.81
C GLY A 134 18.83 21.07 17.49
N VAL A 135 18.32 19.95 16.96
CA VAL A 135 18.85 19.30 15.75
C VAL A 135 17.80 19.25 14.65
N HIS A 136 18.21 19.49 13.40
CA HIS A 136 17.30 19.33 12.27
C HIS A 136 17.07 17.84 11.99
N VAL A 137 15.83 17.41 12.13
CA VAL A 137 15.42 16.02 11.89
C VAL A 137 14.41 15.99 10.74
N SER A 138 14.52 14.96 9.91
CA SER A 138 13.55 14.63 8.88
C SER A 138 13.28 13.13 8.89
N VAL A 139 12.07 12.73 9.27
CA VAL A 139 11.61 11.33 9.22
C VAL A 139 10.68 11.19 8.04
N PHE A 140 10.81 10.12 7.27
CA PHE A 140 9.95 9.90 6.10
C PHE A 140 9.79 8.43 5.79
N ASP A 141 8.68 8.11 5.11
CA ASP A 141 8.47 6.81 4.52
C ASP A 141 8.84 6.85 3.04
N PHE A 142 9.68 5.91 2.63
CA PHE A 142 10.07 5.74 1.24
C PHE A 142 9.51 4.45 0.67
N TYR A 143 9.09 4.54 -0.58
CA TYR A 143 8.54 3.46 -1.37
C TYR A 143 9.26 3.40 -2.70
N TYR A 144 9.63 2.20 -3.11
CA TYR A 144 10.20 1.93 -4.42
C TYR A 144 9.71 0.60 -4.95
N GLU A 145 9.70 0.46 -6.27
CA GLU A 145 9.35 -0.79 -6.93
C GLU A 145 10.62 -1.47 -7.45
N VAL A 146 10.72 -2.76 -7.17
CA VAL A 146 11.78 -3.64 -7.68
C VAL A 146 11.11 -4.64 -8.60
N THR A 147 11.46 -4.60 -9.88
CA THR A 147 11.03 -5.60 -10.85
C THR A 147 12.18 -6.58 -11.07
N PRO A 148 12.17 -7.76 -10.43
CA PRO A 148 13.17 -8.80 -10.71
C PRO A 148 12.97 -9.37 -12.12
N VAL A 149 14.05 -9.87 -12.72
CA VAL A 149 14.07 -10.37 -14.11
C VAL A 149 13.04 -11.48 -14.36
N ASP A 150 12.84 -12.37 -13.38
CA ASP A 150 11.96 -13.54 -13.49
C ASP A 150 10.75 -13.49 -12.54
N GLY A 151 10.29 -12.30 -12.14
CA GLY A 151 9.25 -12.21 -11.12
C GLY A 151 8.36 -10.98 -11.20
N PRO A 152 7.26 -10.98 -10.42
CA PRO A 152 6.35 -9.84 -10.38
C PRO A 152 7.04 -8.62 -9.76
N THR A 153 6.70 -7.43 -10.25
CA THR A 153 7.12 -6.17 -9.61
C THR A 153 6.71 -6.17 -8.14
N MET A 154 7.69 -6.02 -7.26
CA MET A 154 7.51 -5.98 -5.82
C MET A 154 7.74 -4.56 -5.33
N GLN A 155 6.79 -4.05 -4.55
CA GLN A 155 7.03 -2.82 -3.81
C GLN A 155 7.81 -3.13 -2.53
N ARG A 156 8.73 -2.23 -2.21
CA ARG A 156 9.51 -2.24 -0.98
C ARG A 156 9.32 -0.89 -0.30
N ASN A 157 9.20 -0.94 1.02
CA ASN A 157 9.01 0.24 1.84
C ASN A 157 9.98 0.21 3.02
N PHE A 158 10.54 1.37 3.35
CA PHE A 158 11.28 1.56 4.59
C PHE A 158 10.97 2.93 5.17
N THR A 159 11.10 3.03 6.49
CA THR A 159 11.04 4.30 7.20
C THR A 159 12.46 4.75 7.46
N GLY A 160 12.81 5.95 7.02
CA GLY A 160 14.12 6.55 7.19
C GLY A 160 14.05 7.76 8.11
N ALA A 161 15.15 8.03 8.82
CA ALA A 161 15.36 9.27 9.56
C ALA A 161 16.69 9.88 9.12
N LEU A 162 16.65 11.17 8.78
CA LEU A 162 17.83 11.99 8.50
C LEU A 162 17.98 12.99 9.63
N ILE A 163 19.20 13.11 10.11
CA ILE A 163 19.57 14.04 11.17
C ILE A 163 20.70 14.90 10.63
N ALA A 164 20.47 16.20 10.54
CA ALA A 164 21.50 17.17 10.18
C ALA A 164 21.99 17.85 11.45
N SER A 165 23.23 17.54 11.85
CA SER A 165 23.95 18.20 12.94
C SER A 165 24.99 19.16 12.36
N SER A 166 25.10 20.35 12.95
CA SER A 166 26.18 21.30 12.60
C SER A 166 27.51 20.97 13.30
N ARG A 167 27.54 19.93 14.15
CA ARG A 167 28.75 19.51 14.88
C ARG A 167 29.34 18.30 14.17
N GLU A 168 30.40 18.51 13.40
CA GLU A 168 31.13 17.46 12.66
C GLU A 168 31.72 16.34 13.54
N ASN A 169 31.71 16.44 14.88
CA ASN A 169 32.51 15.56 15.76
C ASN A 169 31.84 15.03 17.04
N GLU A 170 30.52 15.14 17.23
CA GLU A 170 29.83 14.49 18.36
C GLU A 170 28.92 13.35 17.88
N PRO A 171 29.05 12.12 18.42
CA PRO A 171 28.15 11.03 18.06
C PRO A 171 26.73 11.35 18.52
N ILE A 172 25.81 11.42 17.55
CA ILE A 172 24.39 11.62 17.83
C ILE A 172 23.86 10.33 18.44
N THR A 173 23.58 10.37 19.75
CA THR A 173 22.99 9.23 20.45
C THR A 173 21.48 9.29 20.29
N ILE A 174 20.92 8.37 19.49
CA ILE A 174 19.47 8.19 19.37
C ILE A 174 19.05 7.23 20.49
N THR A 175 18.25 7.71 21.43
CA THR A 175 17.66 6.92 22.53
C THR A 175 16.17 6.79 22.32
#